data_AF-A0AAN8HVY0-F1
#
_entry.id   AF-A0AAN8HVY0-F1
#
_cell.length_a   1.000
_cell.length_b   1.000
_cell.length_c   1.000
_cell.angle_alpha   90.00
_cell.angle_beta   90.00
_cell.angle_gamma   90.00
#
_symmetry.space_group_name_H-M   'P 1'
#
loop_
_entity.id
_entity.type
_entity.pdbx_description
1 polymer ?
#
loop_
_entity_poly.entity_id
_entity_poly.type
_entity_poly.pdbx_seq_one_letter_code
_entity_poly.pdbx_strand_id
1 'polypeptide(L)' 'MRPLFIILTFGAVASSGILLAMAVPTEDWQRATSIYDFSATDIDGNLVSLEKYRGDVVIITNFASK' A
#
# COMPACT_ATOMS: atom_id res chain seq x y z
N MET A 1 -10.45 -9.38 68.78
CA MET A 1 -11.54 -9.66 67.83
C MET A 1 -11.09 -9.20 66.46
N ARG A 2 -10.83 -10.12 65.51
CA ARG A 2 -10.47 -9.80 64.13
C ARG A 2 -11.76 -9.54 63.33
N PRO A 3 -11.76 -8.64 62.34
CA PRO A 3 -11.70 -9.19 60.98
C PRO A 3 -10.87 -8.35 59.98
N LEU A 4 -9.93 -9.04 59.36
CA LEU A 4 -9.57 -9.04 57.95
C LEU A 4 -10.44 -8.16 57.02
N PHE A 5 -9.85 -7.11 56.41
CA PHE A 5 -10.30 -6.59 55.12
C PHE A 5 -9.11 -6.23 54.23
N ILE A 6 -9.06 -6.99 53.14
CA ILE A 6 -8.19 -6.87 51.97
C ILE A 6 -8.56 -5.60 51.21
N ILE A 7 -7.61 -4.71 50.93
CA ILE A 7 -7.67 -3.82 49.76
C ILE A 7 -6.28 -3.75 49.11
N LEU A 8 -6.12 -4.60 48.11
CA LEU A 8 -5.08 -4.60 47.09
C LEU A 8 -5.36 -3.45 46.11
N THR A 9 -4.59 -2.36 46.15
CA THR A 9 -4.41 -1.48 44.98
C THR A 9 -3.07 -0.75 45.09
N PHE A 10 -2.04 -1.26 44.42
CA PHE A 10 -0.83 -0.48 44.12
C PHE A 10 -0.47 -0.70 42.66
N GLY A 11 -0.34 0.42 41.94
CA GLY A 11 0.36 0.48 40.67
C GLY A 11 -0.53 0.43 39.44
N ALA A 12 -1.03 1.59 39.01
CA ALA A 12 -1.38 1.81 37.61
C ALA A 12 -0.10 1.62 36.78
N VAL A 13 0.03 0.46 36.12
CA VAL A 13 1.03 0.28 35.06
C VAL A 13 0.48 1.00 33.84
N ALA A 14 1.05 2.16 33.55
CA ALA A 14 0.88 2.85 32.28
C ALA A 14 1.38 1.91 31.17
N SER A 15 0.46 1.23 30.50
CA SER A 15 0.77 0.50 29.28
C SER A 15 1.05 1.53 28.19
N SER A 16 2.34 1.82 28.00
CA SER A 16 2.85 2.64 26.91
C SER A 16 2.31 2.08 25.60
N GLY A 17 1.44 2.85 24.94
CA GLY A 17 0.90 2.50 23.63
C GLY A 17 2.02 2.39 22.62
N ILE A 18 2.43 1.17 22.28
CA ILE A 18 3.21 0.90 21.09
C ILE A 18 2.26 1.06 19.91
N LEU A 19 2.29 2.24 19.27
CA LEU A 19 1.70 2.40 17.94
C LEU A 19 2.61 1.67 16.96
N LEU A 20 2.30 0.40 16.69
CA LEU A 20 2.91 -0.30 15.57
C LEU A 20 2.42 0.39 14.30
N ALA A 21 3.28 1.20 13.68
CA ALA A 21 3.02 1.72 12.35
C ALA A 21 2.94 0.54 11.39
N MET A 22 1.72 0.06 11.10
CA MET A 22 1.52 -0.96 10.09
C MET A 22 1.86 -0.33 8.75
N ALA A 23 2.96 -0.78 8.13
CA ALA A 23 3.28 -0.40 6.78
C ALA A 23 2.13 -0.86 5.88
N VAL A 24 1.43 0.10 5.27
CA VAL A 24 0.44 -0.18 4.23
C VAL A 24 1.20 -0.85 3.08
N PRO A 25 0.77 -2.02 2.58
CA PRO A 25 1.34 -2.61 1.39
C PRO A 25 1.25 -1.57 0.27
N THR A 26 2.41 -1.13 -0.23
CA THR A 26 2.41 -0.28 -1.42
C THR A 26 1.83 -1.07 -2.58
N GLU A 27 0.86 -0.49 -3.27
CA GLU A 27 0.22 -1.05 -4.45
C GLU A 27 1.27 -1.38 -5.51
N ASP A 28 1.03 -2.37 -6.36
CA ASP A 28 2.03 -2.82 -7.35
C ASP A 28 2.48 -1.68 -8.29
N TRP A 29 1.56 -0.78 -8.65
CA TRP A 29 1.87 0.40 -9.46
C TRP A 29 2.80 1.40 -8.76
N GLN A 30 2.82 1.43 -7.42
CA GLN A 30 3.73 2.29 -6.63
C GLN A 30 5.15 1.72 -6.59
N ARG A 31 5.32 0.42 -6.86
CA ARG A 31 6.63 -0.26 -6.90
C ARG A 31 7.21 -0.32 -8.31
N ALA A 32 6.40 -0.06 -9.34
CA ALA A 32 6.85 -0.07 -10.72
C ALA A 32 7.97 0.95 -10.94
N THR A 33 8.99 0.55 -11.68
CA THR A 33 10.18 1.37 -11.95
C THR A 33 10.21 1.86 -13.39
N SER A 34 9.37 1.27 -14.24
CA SER A 34 9.30 1.59 -15.65
C SER A 34 7.88 1.47 -16.18
N ILE A 35 7.61 2.16 -17.29
CA ILE A 35 6.36 1.97 -18.05
C ILE A 35 6.21 0.54 -18.57
N TYR A 36 7.33 -0.19 -18.71
CA TYR A 36 7.33 -1.56 -19.23
C TYR A 36 6.77 -2.59 -18.23
N ASP A 37 6.62 -2.21 -16.95
CA ASP A 37 6.01 -3.04 -15.91
C ASP A 37 4.48 -3.12 -16.05
N PHE A 38 3.89 -2.35 -16.99
CA PHE A 38 2.46 -2.23 -17.17
C PHE A 38 1.95 -2.95 -18.43
N SER A 39 0.65 -3.24 -18.41
CA SER A 39 -0.11 -3.70 -19.57
C SER A 39 -1.33 -2.80 -19.77
N ALA A 40 -1.78 -2.66 -21.01
CA ALA A 40 -2.95 -1.89 -21.37
C ALA A 40 -3.81 -2.67 -22.37
N THR A 41 -5.12 -2.47 -22.27
CA THR A 41 -6.05 -2.98 -23.30
C THR A 41 -5.94 -2.09 -24.53
N ASP A 42 -5.66 -2.69 -25.69
CA ASP A 42 -5.64 -1.97 -26.95
C ASP A 42 -7.07 -1.71 -27.51
N ILE A 43 -7.14 -1.02 -28.65
CA ILE A 43 -8.42 -0.67 -29.30
C ILE A 43 -9.20 -1.89 -29.82
N ASP A 44 -8.53 -3.03 -29.97
CA ASP A 44 -9.11 -4.29 -30.41
C ASP A 44 -9.54 -5.17 -29.21
N GLY A 45 -9.32 -4.70 -27.98
CA GLY A 45 -9.71 -5.39 -26.74
C GLY A 45 -8.66 -6.37 -26.21
N ASN A 46 -7.46 -6.42 -26.77
CA ASN A 46 -6.41 -7.32 -26.33
C ASN A 46 -5.61 -6.71 -25.18
N LEU A 47 -5.28 -7.51 -24.17
CA LEU A 47 -4.33 -7.09 -23.14
C LEU A 47 -2.90 -7.16 -23.68
N VAL A 48 -2.26 -6.01 -23.82
CA VAL A 48 -0.94 -5.85 -24.41
C VAL A 48 0.04 -5.35 -23.36
N SER A 49 1.17 -6.05 -23.19
CA SER A 49 2.27 -5.57 -22.36
C SER A 49 3.01 -4.41 -23.04
N LEU A 50 3.35 -3.38 -22.27
CA LEU A 50 4.13 -2.24 -22.76
C LEU A 50 5.61 -2.58 -22.93
N GLU A 51 6.10 -3.70 -22.40
CA GLU A 51 7.44 -4.26 -22.62
C GLU A 51 7.81 -4.33 -24.11
N LYS A 52 6.82 -4.50 -25.00
CA LYS A 52 7.03 -4.57 -26.45
C LYS A 52 7.68 -3.31 -27.06
N TYR A 53 7.68 -2.18 -26.35
CA TYR A 53 8.29 -0.92 -26.80
C TYR A 53 9.70 -0.69 -26.21
N ARG A 54 10.28 -1.67 -25.51
CA ARG A 54 11.61 -1.54 -24.91
C ARG A 54 12.67 -1.34 -26.01
N GLY A 55 13.44 -0.27 -25.87
CA GLY A 55 14.49 0.11 -26.83
C GLY A 55 14.08 1.27 -27.74
N ASP A 56 12.79 1.62 -27.77
CA ASP A 56 12.28 2.76 -28.53
C ASP A 56 12.03 3.98 -27.63
N VAL A 57 11.99 5.16 -28.24
CA VAL A 57 11.51 6.38 -27.58
C VAL A 57 9.98 6.37 -27.60
N VAL A 58 9.36 6.39 -26.41
CA VAL A 58 7.90 6.27 -26.26
C VAL A 58 7.28 7.60 -25.84
N ILE A 59 6.21 8.01 -26.52
CA ILE A 59 5.37 9.16 -26.14
C ILE A 59 4.03 8.62 -25.63
N ILE A 60 3.67 9.00 -24.40
CA ILE A 60 2.37 8.69 -23.79
C ILE A 60 1.54 9.98 -23.80
N THR A 61 0.35 9.94 -24.38
CA THR A 61 -0.54 11.10 -24.46
C THR A 61 -1.98 10.72 -24.17
N ASN A 62 -2.71 11.64 -23.55
CA ASN A 62 -4.15 11.59 -23.39
C ASN A 62 -4.77 12.34 -24.57
N PHE A 63 -5.79 11.75 -25.20
CA PHE A 63 -6.60 12.42 -26.20
C PHE A 63 -8.05 12.53 -25.73
N ALA A 64 -8.67 13.70 -26.00
CA ALA A 64 -10.08 13.95 -25.83
C ALA A 64 -10.65 14.51 -27.15
N SER A 65 -11.80 13.98 -27.58
CA SER A 65 -12.55 14.51 -28.74
C SER A 65 -13.86 15.16 -28.27
N LYS A 66 -14.37 16.10 -29.06
CA LYS A 66 -15.57 16.90 -28.76
C LYS A 66 -16.84 16.21 -29.24
#